data_AF-A0A3E4Q4E4-F1
#
_entry.id   AF-A0A3E4Q4E4-F1
#
_cell.length_a   1.000
_cell.length_b   1.000
_cell.length_c   1.000
_cell.angle_alpha   90.00
_cell.angle_beta   90.00
_cell.angle_gamma   90.00
#
_symmetry.space_group_name_H-M   'P 1'
#
loop_
_entity.id
_entity.type
_entity.pdbx_description
1 polymer ?
#
loop_
_entity_poly.entity_id
_entity_poly.type
_entity_poly.pdbx_seq_one_letter_code
_entity_poly.pdbx_strand_id
1 'polypeptide(L)'
;MQLLGIYITHQISDITKNLKQGWYPFGDYSKPRKGKIVKGIDLNRSSDIYQREGLPDVSINCIVGTNGSGKSTLLDIYYRIINNLAYRMLGEKKVKSTGRNLRYARGVYADLYFICENIQYKIVCRDLQTTLYRNIEEDSFSLISVKDSKDPKSILRQLFYTISTNYSLYAFNENEYISGQTIGKEINGEWLSGLFHKNDGYFTPIVITPYRELGNIDVEKENHLAVQRVIALAILSEAQKSSFIKKYKPYRINYELDLNYKERIEFNYQKRIF
;
A
#
# COMPACT_ATOMS: atom_id res chain seq x y z
N MET A 1 -13.90 -1.28 -5.03
CA MET A 1 -12.57 -1.68 -5.53
C MET A 1 -12.46 -3.19 -5.44
N GLN A 2 -11.85 -3.84 -6.44
CA GLN A 2 -11.69 -5.30 -6.48
C GLN A 2 -10.31 -5.64 -7.08
N LEU A 3 -9.50 -6.41 -6.36
CA LEU A 3 -8.23 -6.90 -6.89
C LEU A 3 -8.51 -8.17 -7.71
N LEU A 4 -7.95 -8.26 -8.92
CA LEU A 4 -8.17 -9.41 -9.81
C LEU A 4 -7.01 -10.40 -9.73
N GLY A 5 -5.78 -9.91 -9.64
CA GLY A 5 -4.62 -10.77 -9.49
C GLY A 5 -3.33 -10.14 -10.01
N ILE A 6 -2.26 -10.93 -9.88
CA ILE A 6 -0.91 -10.55 -10.31
C ILE A 6 -0.43 -11.55 -11.36
N TYR A 7 0.03 -11.03 -12.49
CA TYR A 7 0.68 -11.83 -13.53
C TYR A 7 2.19 -11.61 -13.47
N ILE A 8 2.93 -12.61 -12.97
CA ILE A 8 4.39 -12.60 -12.95
C ILE A 8 4.89 -12.96 -14.35
N THR A 9 5.58 -12.02 -15.00
CA THR A 9 6.07 -12.17 -16.37
C THR A 9 7.49 -12.70 -16.48
N HIS A 10 8.33 -12.46 -15.48
CA HIS A 10 9.69 -12.99 -15.43
C HIS A 10 10.10 -13.24 -13.97
N GLN A 11 10.95 -14.24 -13.75
CA GLN A 11 11.43 -14.61 -12.43
C GLN A 11 12.77 -13.95 -12.16
N ILE A 12 12.83 -13.20 -11.06
CA ILE A 12 14.08 -12.76 -10.45
C ILE A 12 14.12 -13.43 -9.08
N SER A 13 15.15 -14.25 -8.81
CA SER A 13 15.24 -15.07 -7.58
C SER A 13 15.03 -14.25 -6.31
N ASP A 14 15.64 -13.07 -6.24
CA ASP A 14 15.63 -12.23 -5.04
C ASP A 14 14.26 -11.57 -4.79
N ILE A 15 13.45 -11.42 -5.84
CA ILE A 15 12.11 -10.82 -5.79
C ILE A 15 11.02 -11.88 -5.71
N THR A 16 11.04 -12.83 -6.63
CA THR A 16 10.01 -13.86 -6.77
C THR A 16 10.24 -15.05 -5.85
N LYS A 17 11.45 -15.24 -5.31
CA LYS A 17 11.83 -16.34 -4.43
C LYS A 17 11.38 -17.68 -5.04
N ASN A 18 10.37 -18.32 -4.45
CA ASN A 18 9.83 -19.60 -4.92
C ASN A 18 8.65 -19.46 -5.89
N LEU A 19 8.08 -18.26 -6.05
CA LEU A 19 6.95 -18.02 -6.94
C LEU A 19 7.32 -18.30 -8.40
N LYS A 20 6.46 -19.05 -9.08
CA LYS A 20 6.62 -19.34 -10.49
C LYS A 20 6.12 -18.21 -11.40
N GLN A 21 6.64 -18.11 -12.62
CA GLN A 21 6.05 -17.26 -13.64
C GLN A 21 4.62 -17.73 -13.89
N GLY A 22 3.65 -16.81 -13.94
CA GLY A 22 2.25 -17.21 -14.09
C GLY A 22 1.26 -16.23 -13.49
N TRP A 23 0.01 -16.67 -13.50
CA TRP A 23 -1.14 -15.92 -13.01
C TRP A 23 -1.48 -16.32 -11.58
N TYR A 24 -1.57 -15.33 -10.70
CA TYR A 24 -1.96 -15.46 -9.31
C TYR A 24 -3.26 -14.66 -9.11
N PRO A 25 -4.42 -15.26 -9.36
CA PRO A 25 -5.69 -14.57 -9.19
C PRO A 25 -6.03 -14.37 -7.71
N PHE A 26 -6.72 -13.27 -7.41
CA PHE A 26 -7.31 -12.99 -6.09
C PHE A 26 -8.81 -13.32 -6.06
N GLY A 27 -9.19 -14.46 -6.65
CA GLY A 27 -10.56 -14.94 -6.82
C GLY A 27 -10.71 -15.80 -8.07
N ASP A 28 -11.93 -16.02 -8.53
CA ASP A 28 -12.21 -16.85 -9.72
C ASP A 28 -12.11 -16.03 -11.01
N TYR A 29 -10.88 -15.58 -11.31
CA TYR A 29 -10.55 -14.80 -12.50
C TYR A 29 -9.66 -15.57 -13.47
N SER A 30 -10.07 -15.55 -14.74
CA SER A 30 -9.29 -16.14 -15.82
C SER A 30 -7.95 -15.44 -16.03
N LYS A 31 -6.95 -16.22 -16.47
CA LYS A 31 -5.64 -15.67 -16.82
C LYS A 31 -5.80 -14.56 -17.87
N PRO A 32 -5.15 -13.39 -17.68
CA PRO A 32 -5.21 -12.30 -18.65
C PRO A 32 -4.67 -12.73 -20.00
N ARG A 33 -5.39 -12.37 -21.07
CA ARG A 33 -4.91 -12.47 -22.45
C ARG A 33 -4.22 -11.17 -22.85
N LYS A 34 -3.26 -11.24 -23.78
CA LYS A 34 -2.45 -10.07 -24.18
C LYS A 34 -3.36 -8.93 -24.66
N GLY A 35 -3.30 -7.79 -23.96
CA GLY A 35 -4.06 -6.57 -24.29
C GLY A 35 -5.56 -6.61 -23.99
N LYS A 36 -6.08 -7.72 -23.42
CA LYS A 36 -7.50 -7.93 -23.13
C LYS A 36 -7.81 -7.78 -21.66
N ILE A 37 -9.07 -7.50 -21.33
CA ILE A 37 -9.50 -7.44 -19.92
C ILE A 37 -9.51 -8.84 -19.32
N VAL A 38 -9.32 -8.90 -18.01
CA VAL A 38 -9.51 -10.11 -17.21
C VAL A 38 -11.01 -10.37 -17.08
N LYS A 39 -11.44 -11.58 -17.45
CA LYS A 39 -12.82 -12.05 -17.29
C LYS A 39 -12.93 -12.92 -16.04
N GLY A 40 -14.05 -12.85 -15.33
CA GLY A 40 -14.31 -13.66 -14.14
C GLY A 40 -15.81 -13.80 -13.87
N ILE A 41 -16.15 -14.83 -13.11
CA ILE A 41 -17.55 -15.17 -12.76
C ILE A 41 -18.13 -14.14 -11.77
N ASP A 42 -17.27 -13.59 -10.91
CA ASP A 42 -17.64 -12.70 -9.78
C ASP A 42 -17.27 -11.22 -9.98
N LEU A 43 -17.20 -10.73 -11.22
CA LEU A 43 -16.93 -9.29 -11.46
C LEU A 43 -17.99 -8.36 -10.83
N ASN A 44 -19.18 -8.88 -10.52
CA ASN A 44 -20.31 -8.13 -9.94
C ASN A 44 -20.77 -8.64 -8.56
N ARG A 45 -20.11 -9.64 -7.96
CA ARG A 45 -20.49 -10.16 -6.64
C ARG A 45 -19.55 -9.61 -5.58
N SER A 46 -19.87 -8.45 -5.02
CA SER A 46 -19.52 -8.22 -3.62
C SER A 46 -20.25 -9.28 -2.81
N SER A 47 -19.56 -10.00 -1.94
CA SER A 47 -20.24 -10.88 -1.00
C SER A 47 -21.21 -10.03 -0.17
N ASP A 48 -22.51 -10.24 -0.32
CA ASP A 48 -23.57 -9.52 0.42
C ASP A 48 -23.49 -9.69 1.95
N ILE A 49 -22.54 -10.53 2.42
CA ILE A 49 -22.30 -10.90 3.83
C ILE A 49 -22.16 -9.68 4.75
N TYR A 50 -21.62 -8.56 4.26
CA TYR A 50 -21.34 -7.36 5.07
C TYR A 50 -22.01 -6.08 4.55
N GLN A 51 -22.96 -6.18 3.63
CA GLN A 51 -23.68 -5.00 3.15
C GLN A 51 -24.74 -4.58 4.16
N ARG A 52 -24.68 -3.30 4.56
CA ARG A 52 -25.71 -2.69 5.40
C ARG A 52 -26.03 -1.32 4.84
N GLU A 53 -27.31 -0.99 4.78
CA GLU A 53 -27.78 0.30 4.30
C GLU A 53 -27.09 1.45 5.05
N GLY A 54 -26.54 2.42 4.30
CA GLY A 54 -25.80 3.55 4.84
C GLY A 54 -24.35 3.27 5.27
N LEU A 55 -23.84 2.04 5.09
CA LEU A 55 -22.42 1.70 5.30
C LEU A 55 -21.71 1.42 3.96
N PRO A 56 -20.37 1.58 3.90
CA PRO A 56 -19.61 1.21 2.73
C PRO A 56 -19.68 -0.30 2.44
N ASP A 57 -19.69 -0.66 1.16
CA ASP A 57 -19.55 -2.05 0.73
C ASP A 57 -18.15 -2.58 1.08
N VAL A 58 -18.10 -3.76 1.72
CA VAL A 58 -16.85 -4.42 2.13
C VAL A 58 -16.67 -5.72 1.36
N SER A 59 -15.51 -5.89 0.75
CA SER A 59 -15.05 -7.17 0.19
C SER A 59 -13.93 -7.74 1.06
N ILE A 60 -14.02 -9.03 1.39
CA ILE A 60 -13.02 -9.74 2.18
C ILE A 60 -12.42 -10.84 1.32
N ASN A 61 -11.09 -10.89 1.26
CA ASN A 61 -10.34 -11.90 0.54
C ASN A 61 -9.32 -12.55 1.47
N CYS A 62 -9.02 -13.83 1.24
CA CYS A 62 -8.04 -14.59 2.02
C CYS A 62 -7.04 -15.28 1.08
N ILE A 63 -5.74 -15.12 1.35
CA ILE A 63 -4.68 -15.83 0.64
C ILE A 63 -4.19 -16.97 1.54
N VAL A 64 -4.52 -18.20 1.14
CA VAL A 64 -4.15 -19.43 1.87
C VAL A 64 -3.13 -20.24 1.08
N GLY A 65 -2.37 -21.08 1.78
CA GLY A 65 -1.35 -21.93 1.17
C GLY A 65 -0.35 -22.45 2.20
N THR A 66 0.41 -23.47 1.83
CA THR A 66 1.42 -24.10 2.70
C THR A 66 2.56 -23.15 3.06
N ASN A 67 3.32 -23.48 4.10
CA ASN A 67 4.52 -22.71 4.46
C ASN A 67 5.52 -22.73 3.30
N GLY A 68 6.12 -21.57 3.01
CA GLY A 68 7.05 -21.41 1.88
C GLY A 68 6.40 -21.30 0.50
N SER A 69 5.07 -21.36 0.37
CA SER A 69 4.36 -21.25 -0.92
C SER A 69 4.44 -19.87 -1.60
N GLY A 70 5.06 -18.88 -0.95
CA GLY A 70 5.26 -17.54 -1.50
C GLY A 70 4.13 -16.53 -1.22
N LYS A 71 3.22 -16.79 -0.27
CA LYS A 71 2.14 -15.86 0.13
C LYS A 71 2.66 -14.43 0.42
N SER A 72 3.66 -14.32 1.30
CA SER A 72 4.28 -13.04 1.65
C SER A 72 5.04 -12.43 0.48
N THR A 73 5.65 -13.26 -0.36
CA THR A 73 6.35 -12.80 -1.58
C THR A 73 5.38 -12.19 -2.59
N LEU A 74 4.18 -12.75 -2.71
CA LEU A 74 3.13 -12.22 -3.59
C LEU A 74 2.69 -10.82 -3.13
N LEU A 75 2.56 -10.62 -1.81
CA LEU A 75 2.28 -9.32 -1.22
C LEU A 75 3.46 -8.35 -1.36
N ASP A 76 4.71 -8.82 -1.23
CA ASP A 76 5.91 -7.99 -1.47
C ASP A 76 5.93 -7.45 -2.91
N ILE A 77 5.67 -8.31 -3.91
CA ILE A 77 5.54 -7.90 -5.31
C ILE A 77 4.41 -6.87 -5.47
N TYR A 78 3.26 -7.09 -4.86
CA TYR A 78 2.15 -6.13 -4.86
C TYR A 78 2.57 -4.77 -4.31
N TYR A 79 3.24 -4.72 -3.15
CA TYR A 79 3.71 -3.47 -2.55
C TYR A 79 4.70 -2.73 -3.44
N ARG A 80 5.63 -3.46 -4.07
CA ARG A 80 6.61 -2.88 -5.00
C ARG A 80 5.94 -2.30 -6.24
N ILE A 81 4.92 -2.96 -6.79
CA ILE A 81 4.15 -2.44 -7.95
C ILE A 81 3.48 -1.11 -7.60
N ILE A 82 2.79 -1.04 -6.45
CA ILE A 82 2.12 0.19 -6.01
C ILE A 82 3.14 1.30 -5.71
N ASN A 83 4.26 0.97 -5.06
CA ASN A 83 5.37 1.91 -4.84
C ASN A 83 5.93 2.45 -6.15
N ASN A 84 6.20 1.59 -7.14
CA ASN A 84 6.77 2.03 -8.40
C ASN A 84 5.84 2.96 -9.18
N LEU A 85 4.53 2.70 -9.12
CA LEU A 85 3.55 3.64 -9.65
C LEU A 85 3.58 4.97 -8.90
N ALA A 86 3.61 4.94 -7.56
CA ALA A 86 3.70 6.14 -6.73
C ALA A 86 4.95 6.97 -7.04
N TYR A 87 6.12 6.32 -7.09
CA TYR A 87 7.38 6.95 -7.49
C TYR A 87 7.26 7.56 -8.89
N ARG A 88 6.65 6.85 -9.84
CA ARG A 88 6.47 7.37 -11.20
C ARG A 88 5.61 8.62 -11.28
N MET A 89 4.61 8.73 -10.41
CA MET A 89 3.67 9.85 -10.35
C MET A 89 4.21 11.03 -9.53
N LEU A 90 4.96 10.74 -8.47
CA LEU A 90 5.21 11.67 -7.35
C LEU A 90 6.69 11.83 -6.99
N GLY A 91 7.56 10.87 -7.34
CA GLY A 91 8.94 10.78 -6.85
C GLY A 91 9.84 11.96 -7.22
N GLU A 92 9.65 12.57 -8.39
CA GLU A 92 10.40 13.77 -8.81
C GLU A 92 9.71 15.09 -8.42
N LYS A 93 8.44 15.03 -8.00
CA LYS A 93 7.69 16.23 -7.63
C LYS A 93 8.10 16.59 -6.20
N LYS A 94 8.75 17.75 -6.03
CA LYS A 94 9.05 18.39 -4.74
C LYS A 94 7.76 18.82 -4.03
N VAL A 95 6.88 17.87 -3.71
CA VAL A 95 5.81 18.11 -2.75
C VAL A 95 6.51 18.28 -1.40
N LYS A 96 6.32 19.45 -0.78
CA LYS A 96 6.87 19.76 0.54
C LYS A 96 6.18 18.90 1.61
N SER A 97 6.52 17.61 1.67
CA SER A 97 6.09 16.68 2.72
C SER A 97 7.32 16.04 3.32
N THR A 98 7.45 16.13 4.64
CA THR A 98 8.52 15.47 5.42
C THR A 98 8.38 13.95 5.34
N GLY A 99 9.51 13.22 5.38
CA GLY A 99 9.53 11.75 5.38
C GLY A 99 9.27 11.05 4.04
N ARG A 100 9.03 11.80 2.95
CA ARG A 100 8.60 11.22 1.67
C ARG A 100 9.74 10.96 0.69
N ASN A 101 10.64 10.05 1.04
CA ASN A 101 11.73 9.64 0.14
C ASN A 101 11.34 8.36 -0.61
N LEU A 102 10.48 8.48 -1.62
CA LEU A 102 10.15 7.33 -2.48
C LEU A 102 11.35 6.96 -3.36
N ARG A 103 11.63 5.66 -3.46
CA ARG A 103 12.63 5.10 -4.38
C ARG A 103 12.01 3.99 -5.20
N TYR A 104 12.52 3.81 -6.40
CA TYR A 104 12.04 2.75 -7.30
C TYR A 104 12.45 1.37 -6.75
N ALA A 105 11.49 0.47 -6.61
CA ALA A 105 11.73 -0.93 -6.27
C ALA A 105 12.10 -1.73 -7.53
N ARG A 106 13.39 -2.04 -7.68
CA ARG A 106 13.95 -2.75 -8.84
C ARG A 106 13.67 -4.25 -8.82
N GLY A 107 13.84 -4.89 -9.99
CA GLY A 107 13.71 -6.33 -10.20
C GLY A 107 12.27 -6.83 -10.39
N VAL A 108 11.28 -5.93 -10.43
CA VAL A 108 9.87 -6.31 -10.53
C VAL A 108 9.45 -6.47 -11.99
N TYR A 109 9.08 -7.69 -12.37
CA TYR A 109 8.55 -8.03 -13.70
C TYR A 109 7.16 -8.65 -13.58
N ALA A 110 6.17 -7.84 -13.24
CA ALA A 110 4.80 -8.30 -12.99
C ALA A 110 3.75 -7.26 -13.39
N ASP A 111 2.53 -7.73 -13.63
CA ASP A 111 1.36 -6.91 -13.92
C ASP A 111 0.33 -7.08 -12.81
N LEU A 112 -0.18 -5.98 -12.24
CA LEU A 112 -1.29 -5.99 -11.29
C LEU A 112 -2.58 -5.59 -12.01
N TYR A 113 -3.63 -6.40 -11.86
CA TYR A 113 -4.96 -6.15 -12.42
C TYR A 113 -5.97 -5.89 -11.31
N PHE A 114 -6.82 -4.88 -11.49
CA PHE A 114 -7.83 -4.48 -10.50
C PHE A 114 -8.99 -3.74 -11.15
N ILE A 115 -10.08 -3.57 -10.40
CA ILE A 115 -11.25 -2.77 -10.75
C ILE A 115 -11.41 -1.65 -9.73
N CYS A 116 -11.58 -0.44 -10.25
CA CYS A 116 -11.92 0.74 -9.47
C CYS A 116 -13.09 1.44 -10.17
N GLU A 117 -14.14 1.78 -9.42
CA GLU A 117 -15.36 2.42 -9.97
C GLU A 117 -15.90 1.71 -11.22
N ASN A 118 -15.99 0.38 -11.18
CA ASN A 118 -16.44 -0.50 -12.27
C ASN A 118 -15.58 -0.48 -13.54
N ILE A 119 -14.40 0.13 -13.50
CA ILE A 119 -13.46 0.17 -14.62
C ILE A 119 -12.26 -0.70 -14.29
N GLN A 120 -11.86 -1.55 -15.24
CA GLN A 120 -10.68 -2.37 -15.08
C GLN A 120 -9.41 -1.59 -15.42
N TYR A 121 -8.39 -1.76 -14.58
CA TYR A 121 -7.08 -1.16 -14.72
C TYR A 121 -6.00 -2.23 -14.67
N LYS A 122 -4.84 -1.89 -15.22
CA LYS A 122 -3.63 -2.71 -15.11
C LYS A 122 -2.41 -1.83 -14.89
N ILE A 123 -1.60 -2.16 -13.89
CA ILE A 123 -0.26 -1.59 -13.70
C ILE A 123 0.75 -2.60 -14.20
N VAL A 124 1.65 -2.18 -15.08
CA VAL A 124 2.69 -3.01 -15.69
C VAL A 124 4.04 -2.54 -15.19
N CYS A 125 4.80 -3.43 -14.53
CA CYS A 125 6.16 -3.16 -14.09
C CYS A 125 7.16 -4.03 -14.86
N ARG A 126 8.17 -3.41 -15.46
CA ARG A 126 9.30 -4.05 -16.16
C ARG A 126 10.59 -3.42 -15.64
N ASP A 127 11.00 -3.87 -14.46
CA ASP A 127 12.04 -3.22 -13.66
C ASP A 127 11.78 -1.72 -13.53
N LEU A 128 12.64 -0.83 -14.04
CA LEU A 128 12.51 0.63 -13.95
C LEU A 128 11.34 1.24 -14.76
N GLN A 129 10.63 0.46 -15.58
CA GLN A 129 9.48 0.94 -16.33
C GLN A 129 8.18 0.56 -15.64
N THR A 130 7.38 1.56 -15.27
CA THR A 130 6.02 1.36 -14.74
C THR A 130 5.03 2.18 -15.56
N THR A 131 3.99 1.50 -16.06
CA THR A 131 2.91 2.09 -16.85
C THR A 131 1.55 1.68 -16.31
N LEU A 132 0.58 2.59 -16.40
CA LEU A 132 -0.80 2.37 -15.98
C LEU A 132 -1.68 2.28 -17.24
N TYR A 133 -2.59 1.33 -17.27
CA TYR A 133 -3.58 1.14 -18.32
C TYR A 133 -4.98 1.18 -17.74
N ARG A 134 -5.93 1.67 -18.53
CA ARG A 134 -7.37 1.71 -18.21
C ARG A 134 -8.17 1.07 -19.33
N ASN A 135 -9.25 0.40 -18.96
CA ASN A 135 -10.23 -0.09 -19.92
C ASN A 135 -11.09 1.07 -20.47
N ILE A 136 -11.25 1.14 -21.79
CA ILE A 136 -12.10 2.14 -22.47
C ILE A 136 -13.16 1.44 -23.32
N GLU A 137 -12.77 0.42 -24.09
CA GLU A 137 -13.65 -0.34 -24.98
C GLU A 137 -13.91 -1.74 -24.41
N GLU A 138 -14.96 -2.43 -24.87
CA GLU A 138 -15.52 -3.67 -24.31
C GLU A 138 -14.50 -4.76 -23.91
N ASP A 139 -13.32 -4.80 -24.53
CA ASP A 139 -12.28 -5.78 -24.17
C ASP A 139 -10.84 -5.28 -24.41
N SER A 140 -10.55 -3.98 -24.29
CA SER A 140 -9.20 -3.44 -24.57
C SER A 140 -8.68 -2.50 -23.47
N PHE A 141 -7.35 -2.45 -23.34
CA PHE A 141 -6.64 -1.52 -22.46
C PHE A 141 -5.96 -0.41 -23.26
N SER A 142 -6.12 0.83 -22.81
CA SER A 142 -5.38 1.99 -23.31
C SER A 142 -4.36 2.48 -22.28
N LEU A 143 -3.24 3.01 -22.76
CA LEU A 143 -2.17 3.55 -21.90
C LEU A 143 -2.62 4.89 -21.29
N ILE A 144 -2.43 5.04 -19.99
CA ILE A 144 -2.55 6.33 -19.29
C ILE A 144 -1.15 6.92 -19.17
N SER A 145 -0.94 8.16 -19.65
CA SER A 145 0.31 8.86 -19.38
C SER A 145 0.41 9.23 -17.90
N VAL A 146 1.29 8.54 -17.19
CA VAL A 146 1.59 8.76 -15.77
C VAL A 146 2.57 9.94 -15.60
N LYS A 147 3.42 10.18 -16.60
CA LYS A 147 4.48 11.21 -16.59
C LYS A 147 3.92 12.61 -16.86
N ASP A 148 2.92 12.71 -17.74
CA ASP A 148 2.40 13.99 -18.27
C ASP A 148 1.13 14.48 -17.57
N SER A 149 0.67 13.77 -16.54
CA SER A 149 -0.46 14.26 -15.77
C SER A 149 -0.04 15.52 -15.00
N LYS A 150 -0.49 16.67 -15.55
CA LYS A 150 -0.39 18.00 -14.92
C LYS A 150 -0.95 17.97 -13.51
N ASP A 151 -1.94 17.11 -13.25
CA ASP A 151 -2.49 16.85 -11.93
C ASP A 151 -2.53 15.34 -11.61
N PRO A 152 -1.49 14.79 -10.95
CA PRO A 152 -1.44 13.38 -10.56
C PRO A 152 -2.60 13.01 -9.63
N LYS A 153 -3.24 13.97 -8.95
CA LYS A 153 -4.39 13.70 -8.07
C LYS A 153 -5.57 13.10 -8.84
N SER A 154 -5.80 13.52 -10.09
CA SER A 154 -6.87 12.97 -10.94
C SER A 154 -6.73 11.47 -11.19
N ILE A 155 -5.49 11.00 -11.40
CA ILE A 155 -5.16 9.58 -11.58
C ILE A 155 -5.15 8.87 -10.22
N LEU A 156 -4.62 9.50 -9.17
CA LEU A 156 -4.62 8.92 -7.82
C LEU A 156 -6.04 8.67 -7.29
N ARG A 157 -7.04 9.50 -7.67
CA ARG A 157 -8.46 9.28 -7.34
C ARG A 157 -9.02 8.00 -7.96
N GLN A 158 -8.47 7.56 -9.08
CA GLN A 158 -8.86 6.31 -9.75
C GLN A 158 -8.09 5.10 -9.19
N LEU A 159 -7.15 5.33 -8.28
CA LEU A 159 -6.45 4.29 -7.52
C LEU A 159 -7.10 4.13 -6.15
N PHE A 160 -6.81 3.00 -5.53
CA PHE A 160 -7.21 2.70 -4.17
C PHE A 160 -6.04 2.99 -3.21
N TYR A 161 -6.38 3.37 -1.99
CA TYR A 161 -5.39 3.51 -0.93
C TYR A 161 -5.22 2.18 -0.19
N THR A 162 -3.97 1.75 -0.01
CA THR A 162 -3.63 0.49 0.68
C THR A 162 -3.05 0.78 2.06
N ILE A 163 -3.62 0.15 3.09
CA ILE A 163 -3.01 0.07 4.43
C ILE A 163 -2.53 -1.37 4.63
N SER A 164 -1.22 -1.57 4.70
CA SER A 164 -0.60 -2.86 4.98
C SER A 164 -0.20 -2.93 6.45
N THR A 165 -0.94 -3.72 7.23
CA THR A 165 -0.64 -3.96 8.65
C THR A 165 0.15 -5.24 8.80
N ASN A 166 1.45 -5.14 9.11
CA ASN A 166 2.35 -6.27 9.19
C ASN A 166 3.19 -6.25 10.48
N TYR A 167 2.83 -7.14 11.41
CA TYR A 167 3.55 -7.36 12.67
C TYR A 167 4.52 -8.56 12.63
N SER A 168 4.84 -9.08 11.45
CA SER A 168 5.87 -10.12 11.33
C SER A 168 7.24 -9.50 11.62
N LEU A 169 7.90 -9.95 12.69
CA LEU A 169 9.18 -9.39 13.13
C LEU A 169 10.24 -9.43 12.01
N TYR A 170 10.35 -10.54 11.29
CA TYR A 170 11.32 -10.76 10.22
C TYR A 170 10.91 -10.23 8.84
N ALA A 171 9.88 -9.37 8.75
CA ALA A 171 9.47 -8.79 7.47
C ALA A 171 10.01 -7.37 7.29
N PHE A 172 10.16 -6.93 6.04
CA PHE A 172 10.47 -5.53 5.69
C PHE A 172 11.71 -4.93 6.38
N ASN A 173 12.73 -5.77 6.60
CA ASN A 173 14.05 -5.28 6.94
C ASN A 173 14.78 -4.87 5.65
N GLU A 174 15.08 -3.58 5.51
CA GLU A 174 15.72 -3.04 4.30
C GLU A 174 17.02 -3.77 3.91
N ASN A 175 17.77 -4.23 4.91
CA ASN A 175 19.04 -4.91 4.72
C ASN A 175 18.89 -6.33 4.14
N GLU A 176 17.72 -6.98 4.28
CA GLU A 176 17.47 -8.32 3.73
C GLU A 176 17.25 -8.31 2.22
N TYR A 177 17.05 -7.14 1.63
CA TYR A 177 16.80 -6.99 0.19
C TYR A 177 18.08 -6.76 -0.62
N ILE A 178 19.25 -6.73 0.02
CA ILE A 178 20.55 -6.55 -0.66
C ILE A 178 20.90 -7.86 -1.39
N SER A 179 20.96 -7.82 -2.72
CA SER A 179 21.34 -9.00 -3.50
C SER A 179 22.85 -9.27 -3.40
N GLY A 180 23.21 -10.51 -3.08
CA GLY A 180 24.60 -10.92 -2.93
C GLY A 180 25.33 -11.17 -4.25
N GLN A 181 24.68 -11.73 -5.28
CA GLN A 181 25.41 -12.31 -6.44
C GLN A 181 24.64 -12.38 -7.78
N THR A 182 23.67 -11.52 -8.08
CA THR A 182 22.98 -11.57 -9.38
C THR A 182 22.91 -10.22 -10.09
N ILE A 183 22.90 -10.26 -11.43
CA ILE A 183 22.89 -9.14 -12.37
C ILE A 183 22.00 -7.98 -11.86
N GLY A 184 22.65 -6.86 -11.52
CA GLY A 184 22.02 -5.66 -10.97
C GLY A 184 22.40 -5.42 -9.51
N LYS A 185 23.53 -4.73 -9.28
CA LYS A 185 23.99 -4.20 -7.97
C LYS A 185 22.99 -3.24 -7.28
N GLU A 186 21.75 -3.16 -7.75
CA GLU A 186 20.80 -2.09 -7.47
C GLU A 186 19.48 -2.59 -6.86
N ILE A 187 19.25 -3.91 -6.75
CA ILE A 187 18.11 -4.42 -5.97
C ILE A 187 18.44 -4.25 -4.49
N ASN A 188 17.67 -3.39 -3.81
CA ASN A 188 17.84 -3.07 -2.41
C ASN A 188 16.48 -2.85 -1.73
N GLY A 189 16.51 -2.59 -0.42
CA GLY A 189 15.32 -2.35 0.40
C GLY A 189 14.93 -0.88 0.58
N GLU A 190 15.67 0.06 -0.01
CA GLU A 190 15.49 1.49 0.27
C GLU A 190 14.11 2.03 -0.15
N TRP A 191 13.43 1.33 -1.07
CA TRP A 191 12.05 1.63 -1.45
C TRP A 191 11.04 1.47 -0.30
N LEU A 192 11.36 0.71 0.73
CA LEU A 192 10.50 0.51 1.91
C LEU A 192 10.39 1.77 2.77
N SER A 193 11.51 2.50 2.93
CA SER A 193 11.59 3.68 3.80
C SER A 193 10.43 4.65 3.55
N GLY A 194 10.21 5.01 2.27
CA GLY A 194 9.15 5.92 1.85
C GLY A 194 7.72 5.41 2.10
N LEU A 195 7.53 4.12 2.39
CA LEU A 195 6.21 3.51 2.62
C LEU A 195 5.81 3.46 4.10
N PHE A 196 6.72 3.73 5.04
CA PHE A 196 6.40 3.74 6.48
C PHE A 196 5.86 5.10 6.97
N HIS A 197 5.98 6.16 6.17
CA HIS A 197 5.61 7.52 6.58
C HIS A 197 4.14 7.85 6.28
N LYS A 198 3.28 7.69 7.28
CA LYS A 198 1.83 8.01 7.26
C LYS A 198 1.50 9.50 7.08
N ASN A 199 2.44 10.37 7.41
CA ASN A 199 2.22 11.83 7.48
C ASN A 199 2.45 12.53 6.13
N ASP A 200 2.53 11.79 5.03
CA ASP A 200 2.60 12.34 3.68
C ASP A 200 1.24 12.84 3.16
N GLY A 201 0.22 12.91 4.01
CA GLY A 201 -1.13 13.33 3.60
C GLY A 201 -1.86 12.30 2.75
N TYR A 202 -1.51 11.01 2.86
CA TYR A 202 -2.08 9.90 2.08
C TYR A 202 -1.83 10.02 0.57
N PHE A 203 -0.82 10.80 0.18
CA PHE A 203 -0.53 10.98 -1.24
C PHE A 203 0.09 9.72 -1.85
N THR A 204 0.87 8.94 -1.09
CA THR A 204 1.42 7.66 -1.57
C THR A 204 0.31 6.62 -1.42
N PRO A 205 -0.14 5.94 -2.50
CA PRO A 205 -1.30 5.05 -2.48
C PRO A 205 -1.12 3.75 -1.66
N ILE A 206 -0.04 3.65 -0.89
CA ILE A 206 0.21 2.58 0.06
C ILE A 206 0.97 3.12 1.28
N VAL A 207 0.61 2.59 2.45
CA VAL A 207 1.39 2.71 3.67
C VAL A 207 1.56 1.37 4.35
N ILE A 208 2.74 1.13 4.91
CA ILE A 208 3.06 -0.05 5.71
C ILE A 208 3.10 0.38 7.19
N THR A 209 2.48 -0.41 8.06
CA THR A 209 2.43 -0.17 9.51
C THR A 209 2.68 -1.47 10.28
N PRO A 210 3.36 -1.42 11.44
CA PRO A 210 3.96 -0.26 12.11
C PRO A 210 5.18 0.31 11.37
N TYR A 211 5.62 1.51 11.78
CA TYR A 211 6.87 2.11 11.28
C TYR A 211 8.05 1.22 11.68
N ARG A 212 9.04 1.11 10.78
CA ARG A 212 10.26 0.35 11.04
C ARG A 212 11.49 1.17 10.72
N GLU A 213 12.50 1.06 11.57
CA GLU A 213 13.84 1.60 11.33
C GLU A 213 14.83 0.44 11.28
N LEU A 214 15.41 0.20 10.10
CA LEU A 214 16.29 -0.96 9.84
C LEU A 214 15.64 -2.31 10.24
N GLY A 215 14.34 -2.43 9.98
CA GLY A 215 13.54 -3.61 10.33
C GLY A 215 13.00 -3.65 11.76
N ASN A 216 13.49 -2.79 12.67
CA ASN A 216 13.07 -2.77 14.07
C ASN A 216 11.79 -1.98 14.27
N ILE A 217 10.90 -2.52 15.11
CA ILE A 217 9.68 -1.85 15.56
C ILE A 217 9.93 -1.32 16.96
N ASP A 218 9.80 -0.02 17.15
CA ASP A 218 9.75 0.59 18.48
C ASP A 218 8.34 0.42 19.06
N VAL A 219 8.17 -0.64 19.86
CA VAL A 219 6.88 -1.03 20.45
C VAL A 219 6.39 0.01 21.46
N GLU A 220 7.31 0.62 22.22
CA GLU A 220 6.97 1.65 23.20
C GLU A 220 6.38 2.87 22.49
N LYS A 221 7.06 3.36 21.44
CA LYS A 221 6.56 4.45 20.61
C LYS A 221 5.22 4.13 19.95
N GLU A 222 5.05 2.92 19.40
CA GLU A 222 3.77 2.50 18.81
C GLU A 222 2.64 2.49 19.85
N ASN A 223 2.92 2.06 21.09
CA ASN A 223 1.96 2.09 22.20
C ASN A 223 1.59 3.53 22.58
N HIS A 224 2.57 4.43 22.74
CA HIS A 224 2.31 5.84 23.01
C HIS A 224 1.47 6.50 21.92
N LEU A 225 1.79 6.27 20.65
CA LEU A 225 1.00 6.78 19.52
C LEU A 225 -0.43 6.19 19.50
N ALA A 226 -0.61 4.92 19.88
CA ALA A 226 -1.93 4.32 20.02
C ALA A 226 -2.75 4.97 21.14
N VAL A 227 -2.16 5.21 22.31
CA VAL A 227 -2.80 5.90 23.44
C VAL A 227 -3.18 7.34 23.05
N GLN A 228 -2.29 8.08 22.39
CA GLN A 228 -2.58 9.44 21.90
C GLN A 228 -3.77 9.45 20.93
N ARG A 229 -3.86 8.47 20.01
CA ARG A 229 -5.01 8.33 19.09
C ARG A 229 -6.31 8.08 19.84
N VAL A 230 -6.30 7.19 20.85
CA VAL A 230 -7.47 6.92 21.70
C VAL A 230 -7.91 8.17 22.44
N ILE A 231 -6.98 8.93 23.03
CA ILE A 231 -7.27 10.19 23.73
C ILE A 231 -7.85 11.23 22.76
N ALA A 232 -7.24 11.42 21.59
CA ALA A 232 -7.71 12.39 20.60
C ALA A 232 -9.13 12.05 20.09
N LEU A 233 -9.41 10.77 19.83
CA LEU A 233 -10.73 10.31 19.42
C LEU A 233 -11.77 10.45 20.54
N ALA A 234 -11.38 10.21 21.80
CA ALA A 234 -12.24 10.43 22.96
C ALA A 234 -12.61 11.92 23.13
N ILE A 235 -11.64 12.83 23.01
CA ILE A 235 -11.88 14.28 23.06
C ILE A 235 -12.78 14.72 21.90
N LEU A 236 -12.51 14.27 20.68
CA LEU A 236 -13.32 14.60 19.51
C LEU A 236 -14.77 14.14 19.68
N SER A 237 -14.96 12.92 20.19
CA SER A 237 -16.28 12.38 20.43
C SER A 237 -17.05 13.17 21.49
N GLU A 238 -16.40 13.54 22.60
CA GLU A 238 -17.01 14.38 23.64
C GLU A 238 -17.42 15.75 23.07
N ALA A 239 -16.54 16.39 22.28
CA ALA A 239 -16.83 17.67 21.63
C ALA A 239 -18.02 17.58 20.65
N GLN A 240 -18.18 16.44 19.96
CA GLN A 240 -19.29 16.15 19.06
C GLN A 240 -20.55 15.64 19.79
N LYS A 241 -20.54 15.57 21.14
CA LYS A 241 -21.61 14.99 21.96
C LYS A 241 -21.99 13.56 21.52
N SER A 242 -21.01 12.80 21.02
CA SER A 242 -21.14 11.42 20.59
C SER A 242 -20.45 10.47 21.59
N SER A 243 -20.49 9.17 21.33
CA SER A 243 -19.76 8.16 22.12
C SER A 243 -18.69 7.52 21.24
N PHE A 244 -17.43 7.58 21.68
CA PHE A 244 -16.31 6.97 20.96
C PHE A 244 -16.37 5.45 21.10
N ILE A 245 -16.39 4.95 22.34
CA ILE A 245 -16.60 3.54 22.67
C ILE A 245 -17.99 3.42 23.31
N LYS A 246 -18.87 2.62 22.70
CA LYS A 246 -20.22 2.41 23.24
C LYS A 246 -20.13 1.85 24.66
N LYS A 247 -20.90 2.44 25.59
CA LYS A 247 -20.95 2.09 27.02
C LYS A 247 -19.72 2.48 27.86
N TYR A 248 -18.68 3.05 27.26
CA TYR A 248 -17.52 3.53 28.00
C TYR A 248 -17.44 5.05 27.88
N LYS A 249 -17.19 5.71 29.01
CA LYS A 249 -16.84 7.12 29.06
C LYS A 249 -15.51 7.26 29.78
N PRO A 250 -14.60 8.12 29.30
CA PRO A 250 -13.37 8.39 30.02
C PRO A 250 -13.72 9.00 31.38
N TYR A 251 -13.15 8.45 32.46
CA TYR A 251 -13.30 9.03 33.80
C TYR A 251 -12.60 10.39 33.91
N ARG A 252 -11.41 10.49 33.28
CA ARG A 252 -10.60 11.71 33.21
C ARG A 252 -9.76 11.67 31.94
N ILE A 253 -9.67 12.81 31.24
CA ILE A 253 -8.75 13.00 30.12
C ILE A 253 -7.77 14.10 30.52
N ASN A 254 -6.48 13.78 30.56
CA ASN A 254 -5.42 14.77 30.68
C ASN A 254 -4.72 14.86 29.31
N TYR A 255 -4.60 16.04 28.75
CA TYR A 255 -3.91 16.27 27.48
C TYR A 255 -3.19 17.62 27.51
N GLU A 256 -2.13 17.72 26.72
CA GLU A 256 -1.39 18.96 26.48
C GLU A 256 -1.30 19.17 24.96
N LEU A 257 -1.59 20.39 24.51
CA LEU A 257 -1.50 20.76 23.10
C LEU A 257 -0.11 21.37 22.84
N ASP A 258 0.72 20.66 22.08
CA ASP A 258 1.98 21.23 21.58
C ASP A 258 1.72 22.06 20.31
N LEU A 259 1.63 23.38 20.47
CA LEU A 259 1.44 24.30 19.34
C LEU A 259 2.65 24.32 18.38
N ASN A 260 3.83 23.93 18.86
CA ASN A 260 5.08 23.98 18.09
C ASN A 260 5.40 22.65 17.40
N TYR A 261 4.45 21.71 17.32
CA TYR A 261 4.70 20.36 16.80
C TYR A 261 5.25 20.35 15.35
N LYS A 262 4.88 21.34 14.53
CA LYS A 262 5.34 21.47 13.13
C LYS A 262 6.77 21.96 12.98
N GLU A 263 7.27 22.66 13.99
CA GLU A 263 8.61 23.28 13.98
C GLU A 263 9.69 22.31 14.49
N ARG A 264 9.27 21.18 15.07
CA ARG A 264 10.17 20.14 15.55
C ARG A 264 10.57 19.20 14.42
N ILE A 265 11.87 19.09 14.17
CA ILE A 265 12.45 18.08 13.27
C ILE A 265 12.14 16.68 13.84
N GLU A 266 11.93 15.68 12.99
CA GLU A 266 11.57 14.28 13.35
C GLU A 266 12.46 13.69 14.46
N PHE A 267 13.75 14.02 14.47
CA PHE A 267 14.72 13.68 15.53
C PHE A 267 14.37 14.26 16.92
N ASN A 268 13.81 15.47 16.98
CA ASN A 268 13.37 16.11 18.23
C ASN A 268 12.02 15.54 18.72
N TYR A 269 11.22 14.96 17.83
CA TYR A 269 9.99 14.26 18.18
C TYR A 269 10.30 12.95 18.94
N GLN A 270 11.37 12.26 18.53
CA GLN A 270 11.86 11.04 19.17
C GLN A 270 12.47 11.24 20.56
N LYS A 271 12.84 12.47 20.97
CA LYS A 271 13.52 12.69 22.27
C LYS A 271 12.64 13.26 23.39
N ARG A 272 11.44 13.77 23.06
CA ARG A 272 10.57 14.49 24.03
C ARG A 272 9.23 13.83 24.30
N ILE A 273 8.94 12.72 23.62
CA ILE A 273 7.79 11.85 23.93
C ILE A 273 8.19 10.76 24.95
N PHE A 274 9.48 10.70 25.31
CA PHE A 274 10.02 9.89 26.39
C PHE A 274 10.47 10.80 27.54
#